data_AF-A0A9D6HU40-F1
#
_entry.id   AF-A0A9D6HU40-F1
#
_cell.length_a   1.000
_cell.length_b   1.000
_cell.length_c   1.000
_cell.angle_alpha   90.00
_cell.angle_beta   90.00
_cell.angle_gamma   90.00
#
_symmetry.space_group_name_H-M   'P 1'
#
loop_
_entity.id
_entity.type
_entity.pdbx_description
1 polymer ?
#
loop_
_entity_poly.entity_id
_entity_poly.type
_entity_poly.pdbx_seq_one_letter_code
_entity_poly.pdbx_strand_id
1 'polypeptide(L)'
;MGGSAPTGGCPSPGFARTFLGFLETEMNHYQSYLRAKFDEVSKLEPTLESARKAALSKIKDQKGGLFDKKKGILEHLQGKVQPACDNYYKRRIDKKILEISVGFANEVLDFLRDRIRNLDQFTNKLAQLKRTLSEAEKVLTFDTQGLNLNGELLYEPGEVEAYYNQFVADADRKSNKNTPSLVAEGTLSSLSASTPYELGSDSYRNKDIISLLVEKSRPFFSPLNEISVARKFLDRYPGEDQALLALRNVFNSSEVFLTFKQIPDFSVLPNSRVSLIGIFGGQEPTLPDYASLLPLLSKCGDGVAQLKGVQPIRGKHEILFTIEEGAFPLRRINEIDAYEAAYDRYMRSDNLNPLHLRKNEEDYLLEIGLPPLEEQRKARVACLLGIALGVIVKDEDDPRFLIYRYVDERTGLSKSRPVGRVGEEEKVAESLLSRFNKDLRELIYKEVLTMLGRARGEAKEKEQIWRSLVQYREDLFTRKPKDLADRYSSEVIEPLIEEYQLFDKSFMKA
;
A
#
# COMPACT_ATOMS: atom_id res chain seq x y z
N MET A 1 -11.50 -5.15 13.65
CA MET A 1 -10.81 -6.32 13.06
C MET A 1 -10.71 -6.08 11.57
N GLY A 2 -9.60 -5.49 11.12
CA GLY A 2 -9.40 -5.08 9.73
C GLY A 2 -8.75 -6.21 8.95
N GLY A 3 -9.51 -6.86 8.08
CA GLY A 3 -8.97 -7.71 7.02
C GLY A 3 -8.68 -6.84 5.81
N SER A 4 -7.40 -6.70 5.45
CA SER A 4 -6.98 -6.11 4.18
C SER A 4 -7.54 -6.92 3.02
N ALA A 5 -8.48 -6.35 2.27
CA ALA A 5 -8.90 -6.90 0.99
C ALA A 5 -7.71 -6.85 0.01
N PRO A 6 -7.36 -7.95 -0.66
CA PRO A 6 -6.33 -7.90 -1.69
C PRO A 6 -6.91 -7.22 -2.93
N THR A 7 -6.55 -5.96 -3.14
CA THR A 7 -6.66 -5.26 -4.41
C THR A 7 -5.81 -6.01 -5.45
N GLY A 8 -6.45 -6.68 -6.39
CA GLY A 8 -5.74 -7.32 -7.48
C GLY A 8 -6.71 -7.86 -8.51
N GLY A 9 -6.71 -7.24 -9.69
CA GLY A 9 -7.43 -7.69 -10.87
C GLY A 9 -7.27 -9.20 -11.06
N CYS A 10 -8.41 -9.88 -11.12
CA CYS A 10 -8.50 -11.32 -11.27
C CYS A 10 -8.18 -11.67 -12.74
N PRO A 11 -7.24 -12.57 -13.04
CA PRO A 11 -7.05 -13.08 -14.38
C PRO A 11 -8.27 -13.93 -14.80
N SER A 12 -8.58 -13.90 -16.09
CA SER A 12 -9.79 -14.50 -16.68
C SER A 12 -9.93 -16.02 -16.39
N PRO A 13 -11.12 -16.51 -15.98
CA PRO A 13 -11.43 -17.93 -15.73
C PRO A 13 -11.31 -18.87 -16.94
N GLY A 14 -11.35 -18.33 -18.17
CA GLY A 14 -11.21 -19.12 -19.40
C GLY A 14 -9.90 -19.90 -19.43
N PHE A 15 -8.81 -19.28 -18.97
CA PHE A 15 -7.48 -19.87 -18.91
C PHE A 15 -7.40 -21.13 -18.03
N ALA A 16 -7.89 -21.02 -16.80
CA ALA A 16 -7.86 -22.14 -15.87
C ALA A 16 -8.73 -23.29 -16.38
N ARG A 17 -9.87 -22.99 -17.03
CA ARG A 17 -10.71 -24.02 -17.68
C ARG A 17 -10.00 -24.69 -18.85
N THR A 18 -9.32 -23.95 -19.73
CA THR A 18 -8.59 -24.53 -20.87
C THR A 18 -7.42 -25.40 -20.39
N PHE A 19 -6.65 -24.93 -19.41
CA PHE A 19 -5.54 -25.68 -18.81
C PHE A 19 -6.02 -26.98 -18.13
N LEU A 20 -7.04 -26.86 -17.28
CA LEU A 20 -7.61 -28.02 -16.60
C LEU A 20 -8.35 -28.95 -17.58
N GLY A 21 -8.80 -28.45 -18.74
CA GLY A 21 -9.35 -29.26 -19.84
C GLY A 21 -8.26 -30.04 -20.61
N PHE A 22 -7.11 -29.40 -20.89
CA PHE A 22 -5.97 -30.07 -21.52
C PHE A 22 -5.42 -31.19 -20.63
N LEU A 23 -5.20 -30.89 -19.34
CA LEU A 23 -4.77 -31.89 -18.36
C LEU A 23 -5.77 -33.04 -18.22
N GLU A 24 -7.07 -32.76 -18.19
CA GLU A 24 -8.10 -33.80 -18.15
C GLU A 24 -8.07 -34.68 -19.41
N THR A 25 -7.84 -34.11 -20.59
CA THR A 25 -7.79 -34.86 -21.86
C THR A 25 -6.57 -35.79 -21.91
N GLU A 26 -5.38 -35.28 -21.59
CA GLU A 26 -4.14 -36.08 -21.49
C GLU A 26 -4.28 -37.18 -20.43
N MET A 27 -4.80 -36.86 -19.25
CA MET A 27 -4.94 -37.83 -18.16
C MET A 27 -6.00 -38.89 -18.46
N ASN A 28 -7.11 -38.53 -19.11
CA ASN A 28 -8.10 -39.51 -19.57
C ASN A 28 -7.51 -40.46 -20.61
N HIS A 29 -6.60 -39.99 -21.47
CA HIS A 29 -5.87 -40.83 -22.41
C HIS A 29 -4.96 -41.83 -21.68
N TYR A 30 -4.15 -41.36 -20.72
CA TYR A 30 -3.30 -42.22 -19.90
C TYR A 30 -4.10 -43.22 -19.05
N GLN A 31 -5.21 -42.78 -18.45
CA GLN A 31 -6.09 -43.63 -17.64
C GLN A 31 -6.74 -44.72 -18.49
N SER A 32 -7.19 -44.39 -19.70
CA SER A 32 -7.75 -45.36 -20.65
C SER A 32 -6.70 -46.39 -21.09
N TYR A 33 -5.48 -45.94 -21.39
CA TYR A 33 -4.36 -46.83 -21.73
C TYR A 33 -4.00 -47.77 -20.58
N LEU A 34 -3.87 -47.25 -19.35
CA LEU A 34 -3.52 -48.05 -18.17
C LEU A 34 -4.62 -49.03 -17.79
N ARG A 35 -5.90 -48.64 -17.90
CA ARG A 35 -7.03 -49.55 -17.68
C ARG A 35 -7.08 -50.67 -18.73
N ALA A 36 -6.83 -50.36 -20.00
CA ALA A 36 -6.74 -51.37 -21.04
C ALA A 36 -5.60 -52.38 -20.78
N LYS A 37 -4.45 -51.90 -20.29
CA LYS A 37 -3.32 -52.77 -19.90
C LYS A 37 -3.62 -53.58 -18.64
N PHE A 38 -4.28 -53.00 -17.64
CA PHE A 38 -4.74 -53.71 -16.45
C PHE A 38 -5.73 -54.83 -16.82
N ASP A 39 -6.67 -54.57 -17.71
CA ASP A 39 -7.62 -55.57 -18.20
C ASP A 39 -6.94 -56.70 -19.01
N GLU A 40 -5.89 -56.38 -19.75
CA GLU A 40 -5.08 -57.36 -20.46
C GLU A 40 -4.33 -58.30 -19.50
N VAL A 41 -3.65 -57.73 -18.49
CA VAL A 41 -2.87 -58.50 -17.50
C VAL A 41 -3.78 -59.27 -16.53
N SER A 42 -4.91 -58.70 -16.11
CA SER A 42 -5.87 -59.35 -15.22
C SER A 42 -6.59 -60.54 -15.87
N LYS A 43 -6.68 -60.60 -17.20
CA LYS A 43 -7.16 -61.78 -17.94
C LYS A 43 -6.09 -62.88 -18.03
N LEU A 44 -4.81 -62.50 -18.01
CA LEU A 44 -3.68 -63.43 -18.05
C LEU A 44 -3.45 -64.12 -16.70
N GLU A 45 -3.62 -63.42 -15.58
CA GLU A 45 -3.46 -63.95 -14.22
C GLU A 45 -4.24 -65.27 -13.96
N PRO A 46 -5.57 -65.35 -14.15
CA PRO A 46 -6.32 -66.58 -13.90
C PRO A 46 -5.93 -67.71 -14.86
N THR A 47 -5.49 -67.36 -16.07
CA THR A 47 -5.00 -68.33 -17.06
C THR A 47 -3.67 -68.93 -16.61
N LEU A 48 -2.74 -68.11 -16.12
CA LEU A 48 -1.45 -68.52 -15.56
C LEU A 48 -1.62 -69.31 -14.26
N GLU A 49 -2.54 -68.90 -13.37
CA GLU A 49 -2.86 -69.65 -12.15
C GLU A 49 -3.48 -71.02 -12.45
N SER A 50 -4.39 -71.07 -13.42
CA SER A 50 -5.00 -72.33 -13.88
C SER A 50 -3.94 -73.26 -14.49
N ALA A 51 -3.06 -72.73 -15.35
CA ALA A 51 -1.94 -73.46 -15.90
C ALA A 51 -0.97 -73.97 -14.82
N ARG A 52 -0.69 -73.15 -13.80
CA ARG A 52 0.11 -73.53 -12.63
C ARG A 52 -0.55 -74.67 -11.85
N LYS A 53 -1.85 -74.58 -11.54
CA LYS A 53 -2.60 -75.64 -10.85
C LYS A 53 -2.61 -76.95 -11.66
N ALA A 54 -2.81 -76.86 -12.96
CA ALA A 54 -2.77 -78.01 -13.88
C ALA A 54 -1.37 -78.65 -13.95
N ALA A 55 -0.30 -77.86 -14.01
CA ALA A 55 1.08 -78.36 -13.95
C ALA A 55 1.37 -79.05 -12.60
N LEU A 56 0.86 -78.51 -11.50
CA LEU A 56 1.01 -79.07 -10.15
C LEU A 56 0.30 -80.43 -10.01
N SER A 57 -0.91 -80.57 -10.57
CA SER A 57 -1.63 -81.85 -10.63
C SER A 57 -0.83 -82.87 -11.44
N LYS A 58 -0.40 -82.50 -12.65
CA LYS A 58 0.40 -83.34 -13.55
C LYS A 58 1.72 -83.83 -12.94
N ILE A 59 2.35 -83.04 -12.07
CA ILE A 59 3.54 -83.44 -11.30
C ILE A 59 3.18 -84.43 -10.19
N LYS A 60 2.04 -84.25 -9.50
CA LYS A 60 1.55 -85.19 -8.48
C LYS A 60 1.20 -86.55 -9.09
N ASP A 61 0.50 -86.55 -10.22
CA ASP A 61 0.07 -87.77 -10.93
C ASP A 61 1.27 -88.59 -11.43
N GLN A 62 2.30 -87.92 -11.97
CA GLN A 62 3.54 -88.59 -12.38
C GLN A 62 4.35 -89.14 -11.22
N LYS A 63 4.33 -88.49 -10.05
CA LYS A 63 5.00 -88.98 -8.85
C LYS A 63 4.36 -90.28 -8.35
N GLY A 64 3.04 -90.44 -8.46
CA GLY A 64 2.35 -91.71 -8.15
C GLY A 64 2.74 -92.85 -9.10
N GLY A 65 2.75 -92.58 -10.42
CA GLY A 65 3.09 -93.59 -11.43
C GLY A 65 4.55 -94.09 -11.44
N LEU A 66 5.48 -93.28 -10.94
CA LEU A 66 6.92 -93.61 -10.86
C LEU A 66 7.27 -94.57 -9.71
N PHE A 67 6.46 -94.63 -8.64
CA PHE A 67 6.77 -95.40 -7.43
C PHE A 67 5.87 -96.62 -7.18
N ASP A 68 4.74 -96.76 -7.90
CA ASP A 68 3.81 -97.89 -7.71
C ASP A 68 4.14 -99.15 -8.50
N LYS A 69 5.09 -99.13 -9.44
CA LYS A 69 5.44 -100.31 -10.25
C LYS A 69 6.69 -101.04 -9.75
N LYS A 70 6.62 -101.59 -8.54
CA LYS A 70 7.52 -102.68 -8.09
C LYS A 70 7.07 -104.02 -8.69
N LYS A 71 7.39 -104.28 -9.96
CA LYS A 71 7.73 -105.64 -10.44
C LYS A 71 8.13 -105.63 -11.91
N GLY A 72 9.40 -105.99 -12.15
CA GLY A 72 9.81 -106.70 -13.36
C GLY A 72 10.24 -105.84 -14.54
N ILE A 73 11.17 -104.90 -14.36
CA ILE A 73 11.70 -104.13 -15.49
C ILE A 73 13.12 -103.66 -15.16
N LEU A 74 14.13 -103.97 -15.99
CA LEU A 74 15.43 -103.29 -15.97
C LEU A 74 15.83 -102.78 -17.38
N GLU A 75 15.42 -103.47 -18.45
CA GLU A 75 15.61 -103.01 -19.84
C GLU A 75 14.48 -102.07 -20.32
N HIS A 76 13.25 -102.25 -19.85
CA HIS A 76 12.17 -101.26 -20.03
C HIS A 76 12.36 -100.03 -19.10
N LEU A 77 13.35 -100.03 -18.17
CA LEU A 77 13.64 -98.88 -17.30
C LEU A 77 14.41 -97.81 -18.07
N GLN A 78 15.44 -98.13 -18.86
CA GLN A 78 16.19 -97.08 -19.58
C GLN A 78 15.34 -96.39 -20.66
N GLY A 79 14.52 -97.13 -21.42
CA GLY A 79 13.69 -96.57 -22.49
C GLY A 79 12.45 -95.80 -22.02
N LYS A 80 11.91 -96.08 -20.82
CA LYS A 80 10.68 -95.42 -20.30
C LYS A 80 10.91 -94.55 -19.06
N VAL A 81 11.90 -94.85 -18.23
CA VAL A 81 12.22 -94.05 -17.03
C VAL A 81 13.02 -92.82 -17.38
N GLN A 82 13.98 -92.89 -18.31
CA GLN A 82 14.74 -91.69 -18.72
C GLN A 82 13.80 -90.60 -19.28
N PRO A 83 12.89 -90.88 -20.24
CA PRO A 83 11.93 -89.88 -20.70
C PRO A 83 10.93 -89.45 -19.63
N ALA A 84 10.60 -90.32 -18.67
CA ALA A 84 9.72 -89.97 -17.55
C ALA A 84 10.41 -89.02 -16.56
N CYS A 85 11.68 -89.24 -16.25
CA CYS A 85 12.53 -88.35 -15.46
C CYS A 85 12.73 -87.01 -16.18
N ASP A 86 13.05 -87.02 -17.48
CA ASP A 86 13.20 -85.81 -18.28
C ASP A 86 11.89 -85.00 -18.31
N ASN A 87 10.75 -85.66 -18.49
CA ASN A 87 9.44 -85.02 -18.43
C ASN A 87 9.10 -84.50 -17.03
N TYR A 88 9.49 -85.21 -15.97
CA TYR A 88 9.31 -84.76 -14.59
C TYR A 88 10.12 -83.49 -14.29
N TYR A 89 11.40 -83.46 -14.69
CA TYR A 89 12.25 -82.28 -14.50
C TYR A 89 11.82 -81.11 -15.40
N LYS A 90 11.45 -81.35 -16.67
CA LYS A 90 10.85 -80.32 -17.54
C LYS A 90 9.61 -79.70 -16.90
N ARG A 91 8.67 -80.52 -16.40
CA ARG A 91 7.46 -80.01 -15.73
C ARG A 91 7.77 -79.26 -14.44
N ARG A 92 8.82 -79.65 -13.71
CA ARG A 92 9.27 -78.93 -12.51
C ARG A 92 9.87 -77.56 -12.86
N ILE A 93 10.61 -77.47 -13.98
CA ILE A 93 11.09 -76.21 -14.56
C ILE A 93 9.90 -75.36 -15.02
N ASP A 94 8.96 -75.92 -15.79
CA ASP A 94 7.74 -75.23 -16.24
C ASP A 94 6.94 -74.69 -15.06
N LYS A 95 6.78 -75.48 -13.99
CA LYS A 95 6.14 -75.02 -12.74
C LYS A 95 6.88 -73.81 -12.16
N LYS A 96 8.22 -73.83 -12.13
CA LYS A 96 9.00 -72.74 -11.55
C LYS A 96 8.94 -71.48 -12.42
N ILE A 97 8.94 -71.62 -13.74
CA ILE A 97 8.70 -70.53 -14.70
C ILE A 97 7.32 -69.93 -14.43
N LEU A 98 6.26 -70.75 -14.36
CA LEU A 98 4.91 -70.29 -14.06
C LEU A 98 4.79 -69.62 -12.68
N GLU A 99 5.49 -70.11 -11.66
CA GLU A 99 5.54 -69.45 -10.34
C GLU A 99 6.17 -68.06 -10.41
N ILE A 100 7.27 -67.89 -11.17
CA ILE A 100 7.91 -66.59 -11.39
C ILE A 100 6.99 -65.68 -12.22
N SER A 101 6.38 -66.20 -13.29
CA SER A 101 5.47 -65.44 -14.15
C SER A 101 4.22 -64.96 -13.41
N VAL A 102 3.64 -65.77 -12.52
CA VAL A 102 2.52 -65.36 -11.66
C VAL A 102 2.97 -64.29 -10.66
N GLY A 103 4.14 -64.47 -10.03
CA GLY A 103 4.70 -63.45 -9.13
C GLY A 103 4.92 -62.11 -9.82
N PHE A 104 5.53 -62.12 -11.00
CA PHE A 104 5.74 -60.94 -11.82
C PHE A 104 4.43 -60.30 -12.29
N ALA A 105 3.44 -61.10 -12.71
CA ALA A 105 2.12 -60.60 -13.10
C ALA A 105 1.44 -59.87 -11.92
N ASN A 106 1.53 -60.43 -10.70
CA ASN A 106 0.97 -59.81 -9.50
C ASN A 106 1.68 -58.50 -9.15
N GLU A 107 3.02 -58.45 -9.22
CA GLU A 107 3.79 -57.22 -9.01
C GLU A 107 3.42 -56.13 -10.04
N VAL A 108 3.25 -56.51 -11.30
CA VAL A 108 2.80 -55.59 -12.37
C VAL A 108 1.37 -55.11 -12.10
N LEU A 109 0.46 -56.00 -11.69
CA LEU A 109 -0.91 -55.64 -11.34
C LEU A 109 -0.97 -54.69 -10.15
N ASP A 110 -0.17 -54.92 -9.11
CA ASP A 110 -0.09 -54.04 -7.95
C ASP A 110 0.49 -52.67 -8.34
N PHE A 111 1.56 -52.64 -9.14
CA PHE A 111 2.11 -51.39 -9.68
C PHE A 111 1.09 -50.61 -10.52
N LEU A 112 0.37 -51.29 -11.42
CA LEU A 112 -0.68 -50.67 -12.24
C LEU A 112 -1.83 -50.17 -11.35
N ARG A 113 -2.24 -50.93 -10.34
CA ARG A 113 -3.30 -50.55 -9.40
C ARG A 113 -2.93 -49.28 -8.62
N ASP A 114 -1.70 -49.19 -8.13
CA ASP A 114 -1.20 -47.99 -7.44
C ASP A 114 -1.16 -46.78 -8.38
N ARG A 115 -0.72 -46.96 -9.63
CA ARG A 115 -0.71 -45.88 -10.62
C ARG A 115 -2.11 -45.40 -11.00
N ILE A 116 -3.05 -46.33 -11.19
CA ILE A 116 -4.47 -46.01 -11.43
C ILE A 116 -5.04 -45.25 -10.24
N ARG A 117 -4.78 -45.69 -9.00
CA ARG A 117 -5.24 -45.00 -7.79
C ARG A 117 -4.69 -43.57 -7.69
N ASN A 118 -3.41 -43.37 -7.98
CA ASN A 118 -2.80 -42.03 -7.95
C ASN A 118 -3.40 -41.11 -9.03
N LEU A 119 -3.67 -41.66 -10.22
CA LEU A 119 -4.37 -40.92 -11.28
C LEU A 119 -5.79 -40.55 -10.87
N ASP A 120 -6.54 -41.49 -10.28
CA ASP A 120 -7.90 -41.20 -9.79
C ASP A 120 -7.89 -40.11 -8.72
N GLN A 121 -6.92 -40.12 -7.79
CA GLN A 121 -6.74 -39.07 -6.79
C GLN A 121 -6.43 -37.71 -7.44
N PHE A 122 -5.52 -37.68 -8.41
CA PHE A 122 -5.20 -36.47 -9.16
C PHE A 122 -6.40 -35.92 -9.93
N THR A 123 -7.15 -36.77 -10.63
CA THR A 123 -8.35 -36.37 -11.38
C THR A 123 -9.43 -35.82 -10.46
N ASN A 124 -9.65 -36.46 -9.30
CA ASN A 124 -10.58 -35.95 -8.29
C ASN A 124 -10.16 -34.58 -7.76
N LYS A 125 -8.86 -34.40 -7.48
CA LYS A 125 -8.29 -33.12 -7.05
C LYS A 125 -8.50 -32.04 -8.11
N LEU A 126 -8.26 -32.37 -9.37
CA LEU A 126 -8.41 -31.46 -10.51
C LEU A 126 -9.87 -31.05 -10.70
N ALA A 127 -10.81 -32.00 -10.57
CA ALA A 127 -12.23 -31.71 -10.59
C ALA A 127 -12.66 -30.80 -9.43
N GLN A 128 -12.10 -30.99 -8.23
CA GLN A 128 -12.36 -30.12 -7.09
C GLN A 128 -11.83 -28.70 -7.33
N LEU A 129 -10.60 -28.56 -7.85
CA LEU A 129 -10.02 -27.27 -8.22
C LEU A 129 -10.88 -26.54 -9.28
N LYS A 130 -11.36 -27.25 -10.31
CA LYS A 130 -12.30 -26.71 -11.31
C LYS A 130 -13.57 -26.16 -10.66
N ARG A 131 -14.17 -26.92 -9.74
CA ARG A 131 -15.39 -26.50 -9.03
C ARG A 131 -15.13 -25.27 -8.18
N THR A 132 -14.08 -25.26 -7.36
CA THR A 132 -13.73 -24.12 -6.51
C THR A 132 -13.47 -22.85 -7.33
N LEU A 133 -12.76 -22.96 -8.47
CA LEU A 133 -12.55 -21.83 -9.37
C LEU A 133 -13.85 -21.36 -10.03
N SER A 134 -14.71 -22.27 -10.47
CA SER A 134 -16.01 -21.91 -11.05
C SER A 134 -16.95 -21.25 -10.04
N GLU A 135 -16.94 -21.71 -8.79
CA GLU A 135 -17.71 -21.10 -7.71
C GLU A 135 -17.17 -19.69 -7.40
N ALA A 136 -15.85 -19.53 -7.27
CA ALA A 136 -15.22 -18.22 -7.06
C ALA A 136 -15.52 -17.26 -8.22
N GLU A 137 -15.47 -17.74 -9.46
CA GLU A 137 -15.86 -16.97 -10.64
C GLU A 137 -17.32 -16.56 -10.60
N LYS A 138 -18.24 -17.47 -10.22
CA LYS A 138 -19.67 -17.14 -10.12
C LYS A 138 -19.91 -16.06 -9.08
N VAL A 139 -19.23 -16.11 -7.95
CA VAL A 139 -19.28 -15.05 -6.94
C VAL A 139 -18.78 -13.73 -7.53
N LEU A 140 -17.68 -13.72 -8.27
CA LEU A 140 -17.13 -12.50 -8.85
C LEU A 140 -17.95 -11.93 -10.04
N THR A 141 -18.64 -12.78 -10.80
CA THR A 141 -19.37 -12.38 -12.02
C THR A 141 -20.85 -12.12 -11.76
N PHE A 142 -21.53 -12.96 -11.00
CA PHE A 142 -22.97 -12.86 -10.73
C PHE A 142 -23.29 -12.17 -9.42
N ASP A 143 -22.42 -12.31 -8.40
CA ASP A 143 -22.61 -11.63 -7.12
C ASP A 143 -22.09 -10.20 -7.16
N THR A 144 -21.85 -9.58 -8.32
CA THR A 144 -21.73 -8.11 -8.41
C THR A 144 -23.04 -7.39 -8.08
N GLN A 145 -24.15 -8.13 -8.01
CA GLN A 145 -25.41 -7.65 -7.43
C GLN A 145 -25.49 -7.80 -5.89
N GLY A 146 -24.62 -8.62 -5.27
CA GLY A 146 -24.64 -8.93 -3.82
C GLY A 146 -23.34 -8.64 -3.06
N LEU A 147 -22.21 -8.45 -3.76
CA LEU A 147 -21.05 -7.74 -3.29
C LEU A 147 -21.51 -6.30 -3.12
N ASN A 148 -21.61 -5.84 -1.88
CA ASN A 148 -21.68 -4.42 -1.55
C ASN A 148 -20.38 -3.74 -2.01
N LEU A 149 -20.18 -3.63 -3.32
CA LEU A 149 -19.14 -2.83 -3.92
C LEU A 149 -19.61 -1.39 -3.78
N ASN A 150 -18.89 -0.63 -2.96
CA ASN A 150 -19.02 0.83 -2.89
C ASN A 150 -18.40 1.42 -4.17
N GLY A 151 -18.98 1.11 -5.33
CA GLY A 151 -18.41 1.38 -6.64
C GLY A 151 -19.24 0.83 -7.79
N GLU A 152 -18.82 1.13 -9.02
CA GLU A 152 -19.45 0.62 -10.23
C GLU A 152 -18.46 -0.21 -11.05
N LEU A 153 -18.87 -1.44 -11.39
CA LEU A 153 -18.12 -2.28 -12.31
C LEU A 153 -18.49 -1.95 -13.75
N LEU A 154 -17.50 -1.54 -14.54
CA LEU A 154 -17.65 -1.17 -15.96
C LEU A 154 -17.28 -2.30 -16.92
N TYR A 155 -16.79 -3.43 -16.41
CA TYR A 155 -16.49 -4.61 -17.21
C TYR A 155 -17.72 -5.48 -17.34
N GLU A 156 -18.05 -5.88 -18.57
CA GLU A 156 -19.15 -6.80 -18.81
C GLU A 156 -18.66 -8.26 -18.75
N PRO A 157 -19.49 -9.21 -18.28
CA PRO A 157 -19.14 -10.62 -18.23
C PRO A 157 -18.68 -11.20 -19.59
N GLY A 158 -19.20 -10.69 -20.71
CA GLY A 158 -18.82 -11.11 -22.07
C GLY A 158 -17.41 -10.68 -22.50
N GLU A 159 -16.82 -9.68 -21.85
CA GLU A 159 -15.48 -9.18 -22.20
C GLU A 159 -14.35 -10.06 -21.64
N VAL A 160 -14.65 -10.89 -20.65
CA VAL A 160 -13.67 -11.73 -19.95
C VAL A 160 -13.01 -12.75 -20.90
N GLU A 161 -13.78 -13.34 -21.83
CA GLU A 161 -13.23 -14.22 -22.86
C GLU A 161 -12.50 -13.44 -23.95
N ALA A 162 -12.98 -12.24 -24.30
CA ALA A 162 -12.33 -11.38 -25.29
C ALA A 162 -10.92 -10.99 -24.84
N TYR A 163 -10.75 -10.56 -23.59
CA TYR A 163 -9.43 -10.23 -23.02
C TYR A 163 -8.52 -11.44 -22.89
N TYR A 164 -9.07 -12.59 -22.54
CA TYR A 164 -8.30 -13.83 -22.53
C TYR A 164 -7.74 -14.16 -23.92
N ASN A 165 -8.58 -14.09 -24.95
CA ASN A 165 -8.16 -14.35 -26.31
C ASN A 165 -7.12 -13.32 -26.78
N GLN A 166 -7.35 -12.04 -26.49
CA GLN A 166 -6.47 -10.96 -26.91
C GLN A 166 -5.07 -11.04 -26.27
N PHE A 167 -5.00 -11.26 -24.95
CA PHE A 167 -3.73 -11.16 -24.21
C PHE A 167 -2.99 -12.48 -24.09
N VAL A 168 -3.70 -13.60 -24.15
CA VAL A 168 -3.11 -14.93 -23.98
C VAL A 168 -3.21 -15.75 -25.26
N ALA A 169 -4.42 -16.10 -25.72
CA ALA A 169 -4.56 -17.10 -26.78
C ALA A 169 -3.98 -16.65 -28.14
N ASP A 170 -4.25 -15.41 -28.55
CA ASP A 170 -3.76 -14.86 -29.81
C ASP A 170 -2.28 -14.46 -29.70
N ALA A 171 -1.83 -14.04 -28.52
CA ALA A 171 -0.42 -13.79 -28.25
C ALA A 171 0.40 -15.10 -28.34
N ASP A 172 -0.11 -16.19 -27.77
CA ASP A 172 0.48 -17.53 -27.83
C ASP A 172 0.57 -18.02 -29.29
N ARG A 173 -0.51 -17.89 -30.06
CA ARG A 173 -0.52 -18.24 -31.50
C ARG A 173 0.52 -17.45 -32.31
N LYS A 174 0.69 -16.16 -32.02
CA LYS A 174 1.63 -15.28 -32.75
C LYS A 174 3.08 -15.47 -32.34
N SER A 175 3.33 -15.79 -31.06
CA SER A 175 4.68 -15.88 -30.49
C SER A 175 5.18 -17.31 -30.29
N ASN A 176 4.38 -18.30 -30.70
CA ASN A 176 4.63 -19.73 -30.50
C ASN A 176 4.90 -20.09 -29.03
N LYS A 177 4.29 -19.34 -28.11
CA LYS A 177 4.36 -19.57 -26.66
C LYS A 177 3.19 -20.43 -26.23
N ASN A 178 3.38 -21.17 -25.15
CA ASN A 178 2.32 -21.92 -24.48
C ASN A 178 2.22 -21.40 -23.04
N THR A 179 1.54 -20.27 -22.88
CA THR A 179 1.33 -19.61 -21.59
C THR A 179 0.72 -20.54 -20.53
N PRO A 180 -0.28 -21.40 -20.86
CA PRO A 180 -0.77 -22.42 -19.93
C PRO A 180 0.34 -23.31 -19.36
N SER A 181 1.28 -23.74 -20.19
CA SER A 181 2.39 -24.60 -19.76
C SER A 181 3.40 -23.85 -18.89
N LEU A 182 3.70 -22.58 -19.23
CA LEU A 182 4.61 -21.75 -18.43
C LEU A 182 4.07 -21.48 -17.02
N VAL A 183 2.77 -21.21 -16.92
CA VAL A 183 2.10 -21.02 -15.62
C VAL A 183 2.11 -22.32 -14.81
N ALA A 184 1.84 -23.45 -15.46
CA ALA A 184 1.87 -24.76 -14.82
C ALA A 184 3.25 -25.11 -14.29
N GLU A 185 4.29 -24.94 -15.10
CA GLU A 185 5.68 -25.17 -14.72
C GLU A 185 6.10 -24.25 -13.57
N GLY A 186 5.75 -22.96 -13.64
CA GLY A 186 6.01 -21.99 -12.57
C GLY A 186 5.29 -22.35 -11.26
N THR A 187 4.09 -22.92 -11.34
CA THR A 187 3.32 -23.38 -10.18
C THR A 187 3.94 -24.63 -9.57
N LEU A 188 4.30 -25.62 -10.39
CA LEU A 188 4.95 -26.85 -9.94
C LEU A 188 6.30 -26.56 -9.29
N SER A 189 7.11 -25.72 -9.93
CA SER A 189 8.39 -25.26 -9.38
C SER A 189 8.23 -24.56 -8.03
N SER A 190 7.22 -23.69 -7.88
CA SER A 190 6.94 -23.01 -6.61
C SER A 190 6.47 -23.97 -5.51
N LEU A 191 5.78 -25.05 -5.88
CA LEU A 191 5.34 -26.10 -4.96
C LEU A 191 6.41 -27.16 -4.69
N SER A 192 7.58 -27.08 -5.35
CA SER A 192 8.59 -28.15 -5.34
C SER A 192 8.05 -29.52 -5.78
N ALA A 193 6.99 -29.52 -6.60
CA ALA A 193 6.43 -30.72 -7.18
C ALA A 193 7.21 -31.05 -8.46
N SER A 194 7.75 -32.26 -8.55
CA SER A 194 8.54 -32.66 -9.73
C SER A 194 7.64 -32.93 -10.93
N THR A 195 6.37 -33.27 -10.66
CA THR A 195 5.40 -33.65 -11.69
C THR A 195 3.96 -33.25 -11.34
N PRO A 196 3.07 -33.13 -12.35
CA PRO A 196 1.67 -32.80 -12.12
C PRO A 196 0.93 -33.77 -11.19
N TYR A 197 1.22 -35.07 -11.27
CA TYR A 197 0.50 -36.09 -10.52
C TYR A 197 0.75 -36.03 -9.00
N GLU A 198 1.87 -35.45 -8.57
CA GLU A 198 2.17 -35.23 -7.14
C GLU A 198 1.16 -34.28 -6.48
N LEU A 199 0.55 -33.39 -7.25
CA LEU A 199 -0.50 -32.46 -6.78
C LEU A 199 -1.77 -33.19 -6.33
N GLY A 200 -1.95 -34.46 -6.72
CA GLY A 200 -3.04 -35.30 -6.25
C GLY A 200 -2.92 -35.71 -4.78
N SER A 201 -1.74 -35.53 -4.17
CA SER A 201 -1.54 -35.82 -2.75
C SER A 201 -2.19 -34.78 -1.84
N ASP A 202 -2.61 -35.21 -0.64
CA ASP A 202 -3.22 -34.33 0.36
C ASP A 202 -2.23 -33.28 0.91
N SER A 203 -0.92 -33.48 0.69
CA SER A 203 0.14 -32.53 1.05
C SER A 203 -0.03 -31.18 0.37
N TYR A 204 -0.64 -31.14 -0.81
CA TYR A 204 -0.88 -29.89 -1.54
C TYR A 204 -2.33 -29.44 -1.37
N ARG A 205 -2.55 -28.35 -0.63
CA ARG A 205 -3.89 -27.81 -0.40
C ARG A 205 -4.40 -27.08 -1.64
N ASN A 206 -5.69 -27.23 -1.93
CA ASN A 206 -6.31 -26.62 -3.10
C ASN A 206 -6.16 -25.09 -3.13
N LYS A 207 -6.28 -24.46 -1.95
CA LYS A 207 -6.13 -23.01 -1.81
C LYS A 207 -4.75 -22.54 -2.28
N ASP A 208 -3.69 -23.25 -1.89
CA ASP A 208 -2.31 -22.88 -2.21
C ASP A 208 -2.06 -23.03 -3.72
N ILE A 209 -2.55 -24.12 -4.32
CA ILE A 209 -2.47 -24.36 -5.77
C ILE A 209 -3.20 -23.24 -6.53
N ILE A 210 -4.43 -22.91 -6.13
CA ILE A 210 -5.22 -21.85 -6.78
C ILE A 210 -4.53 -20.49 -6.66
N SER A 211 -4.05 -20.13 -5.47
CA SER A 211 -3.37 -18.86 -5.24
C SER A 211 -2.13 -18.72 -6.13
N LEU A 212 -1.33 -19.78 -6.26
CA LEU A 212 -0.15 -19.78 -7.13
C LEU A 212 -0.53 -19.73 -8.62
N LEU A 213 -1.55 -20.46 -9.07
CA LEU A 213 -2.04 -20.38 -10.45
C LEU A 213 -2.49 -18.95 -10.79
N VAL A 214 -3.17 -18.28 -9.87
CA VAL A 214 -3.57 -16.87 -10.03
C VAL A 214 -2.35 -15.96 -10.05
N GLU A 215 -1.40 -16.12 -9.13
CA GLU A 215 -0.17 -15.32 -9.08
C GLU A 215 0.64 -15.44 -10.37
N LYS A 216 0.89 -16.68 -10.83
CA LYS A 216 1.69 -16.94 -12.03
C LYS A 216 0.99 -16.54 -13.32
N SER A 217 -0.34 -16.44 -13.34
CA SER A 217 -1.08 -15.95 -14.51
C SER A 217 -1.13 -14.42 -14.62
N ARG A 218 -1.04 -13.67 -13.50
CA ARG A 218 -1.12 -12.19 -13.49
C ARG A 218 -0.24 -11.48 -14.52
N PRO A 219 1.04 -11.83 -14.73
CA PRO A 219 1.91 -11.11 -15.66
C PRO A 219 1.39 -11.09 -17.10
N PHE A 220 0.71 -12.15 -17.53
CA PHE A 220 0.15 -12.26 -18.88
C PHE A 220 -1.07 -11.35 -19.10
N PHE A 221 -1.69 -10.90 -18.00
CA PHE A 221 -2.80 -9.96 -18.02
C PHE A 221 -2.39 -8.54 -17.62
N SER A 222 -1.09 -8.24 -17.52
CA SER A 222 -0.62 -6.87 -17.27
C SER A 222 -1.15 -5.82 -18.25
N PRO A 223 -1.45 -6.13 -19.55
CA PRO A 223 -2.07 -5.16 -20.45
C PRO A 223 -3.46 -4.69 -20.01
N LEU A 224 -4.17 -5.42 -19.14
CA LEU A 224 -5.43 -4.93 -18.55
C LEU A 224 -5.23 -3.60 -17.82
N ASN A 225 -4.06 -3.38 -17.22
CA ASN A 225 -3.77 -2.16 -16.47
C ASN A 225 -3.70 -0.91 -17.36
N GLU A 226 -3.53 -1.10 -18.67
CA GLU A 226 -3.47 -0.05 -19.69
C GLU A 226 -4.84 0.31 -20.27
N ILE A 227 -5.87 -0.49 -20.00
CA ILE A 227 -7.23 -0.21 -20.49
C ILE A 227 -7.77 1.03 -19.76
N SER A 228 -8.17 2.03 -20.54
CA SER A 228 -8.75 3.27 -20.04
C SER A 228 -10.14 3.02 -19.47
N VAL A 229 -10.27 3.04 -18.14
CA VAL A 229 -11.58 2.96 -17.47
C VAL A 229 -12.43 4.19 -17.77
N ALA A 230 -11.81 5.37 -17.95
CA ALA A 230 -12.49 6.60 -18.34
C ALA A 230 -13.17 6.44 -19.71
N ARG A 231 -12.48 5.82 -20.68
CA ARG A 231 -13.07 5.53 -21.99
C ARG A 231 -14.26 4.60 -21.89
N LYS A 232 -14.11 3.48 -21.17
CA LYS A 232 -15.21 2.53 -20.93
C LYS A 232 -16.41 3.18 -20.27
N PHE A 233 -16.17 4.07 -19.32
CA PHE A 233 -17.23 4.82 -18.65
C PHE A 233 -17.98 5.71 -19.64
N LEU A 234 -17.27 6.49 -20.46
CA LEU A 234 -17.87 7.38 -21.46
C LEU A 234 -18.57 6.61 -22.58
N ASP A 235 -18.06 5.44 -22.97
CA ASP A 235 -18.69 4.56 -23.95
C ASP A 235 -20.02 3.98 -23.41
N ARG A 236 -20.07 3.65 -22.11
CA ARG A 236 -21.29 3.16 -21.43
C ARG A 236 -22.32 4.26 -21.18
N TYR A 237 -21.85 5.47 -20.89
CA TYR A 237 -22.67 6.64 -20.59
C TYR A 237 -22.36 7.79 -21.57
N PRO A 238 -22.83 7.72 -22.82
CA PRO A 238 -22.48 8.70 -23.85
C PRO A 238 -23.11 10.09 -23.62
N GLY A 239 -24.16 10.19 -22.81
CA GLY A 239 -24.81 11.46 -22.47
C GLY A 239 -24.26 12.09 -21.19
N GLU A 240 -23.99 13.40 -21.22
CA GLU A 240 -23.45 14.15 -20.07
C GLU A 240 -24.31 13.99 -18.80
N ASP A 241 -25.64 14.14 -18.91
CA ASP A 241 -26.54 13.99 -17.76
C ASP A 241 -26.56 12.57 -17.19
N GLN A 242 -26.49 11.56 -18.06
CA GLN A 242 -26.45 10.15 -17.65
C GLN A 242 -25.14 9.82 -16.94
N ALA A 243 -24.02 10.29 -17.49
CA ALA A 243 -22.70 10.15 -16.92
C ALA A 243 -22.59 10.84 -15.55
N LEU A 244 -23.11 12.07 -15.41
CA LEU A 244 -23.15 12.80 -14.15
C LEU A 244 -24.00 12.09 -13.10
N LEU A 245 -25.17 11.58 -13.47
CA LEU A 245 -26.04 10.83 -12.56
C LEU A 245 -25.35 9.55 -12.06
N ALA A 246 -24.71 8.80 -12.96
CA ALA A 246 -23.97 7.59 -12.60
C ALA A 246 -22.81 7.90 -11.64
N LEU A 247 -21.98 8.90 -11.97
CA LEU A 247 -20.87 9.33 -11.09
C LEU A 247 -21.36 9.81 -9.73
N ARG A 248 -22.46 10.57 -9.66
CA ARG A 248 -23.05 11.01 -8.39
C ARG A 248 -23.54 9.84 -7.56
N ASN A 249 -24.17 8.84 -8.18
CA ASN A 249 -24.62 7.63 -7.48
C ASN A 249 -23.44 6.85 -6.90
N VAL A 250 -22.36 6.66 -7.68
CA VAL A 250 -21.12 6.00 -7.23
C VAL A 250 -20.43 6.79 -6.12
N PHE A 251 -20.37 8.11 -6.26
CA PHE A 251 -19.77 8.98 -5.26
C PHE A 251 -20.55 8.96 -3.93
N ASN A 252 -21.88 8.99 -4.01
CA ASN A 252 -22.74 8.94 -2.83
C ASN A 252 -22.78 7.56 -2.15
N SER A 253 -22.55 6.49 -2.90
CA SER A 253 -22.41 5.13 -2.34
C SER A 253 -21.00 4.84 -1.80
N SER A 254 -20.04 5.75 -2.02
CA SER A 254 -18.69 5.60 -1.50
C SER A 254 -18.71 5.69 0.03
N GLU A 255 -18.27 4.63 0.70
CA GLU A 255 -18.14 4.64 2.15
C GLU A 255 -16.99 5.53 2.62
N VAL A 256 -17.13 6.02 3.85
CA VAL A 256 -16.08 6.79 4.52
C VAL A 256 -14.91 5.86 4.83
N PHE A 257 -13.74 6.16 4.27
CA PHE A 257 -12.53 5.36 4.40
C PHE A 257 -12.01 5.30 5.85
N LEU A 258 -12.16 6.40 6.60
CA LEU A 258 -11.81 6.50 8.02
C LEU A 258 -13.04 6.91 8.83
N THR A 259 -13.63 5.96 9.57
CA THR A 259 -14.81 6.24 10.39
C THR A 259 -14.42 6.61 11.82
N PHE A 260 -14.83 7.80 12.25
CA PHE A 260 -14.65 8.27 13.63
C PHE A 260 -15.88 8.04 14.51
N LYS A 261 -16.87 7.26 14.02
CA LYS A 261 -18.14 6.95 14.71
C LYS A 261 -17.98 6.29 16.09
N GLN A 262 -16.80 5.74 16.39
CA GLN A 262 -16.50 5.09 17.68
C GLN A 262 -15.93 6.07 18.72
N ILE A 263 -15.67 7.33 18.36
CA ILE A 263 -15.18 8.34 19.30
C ILE A 263 -16.38 8.99 20.01
N PRO A 264 -16.47 8.92 21.36
CA PRO A 264 -17.47 9.66 22.13
C PRO A 264 -17.40 11.15 21.78
N ASP A 265 -18.56 11.80 21.62
CA ASP A 265 -18.70 13.22 21.26
C ASP A 265 -18.29 13.63 19.83
N PHE A 266 -18.01 12.68 18.93
CA PHE A 266 -17.80 13.00 17.51
C PHE A 266 -19.12 13.40 16.84
N SER A 267 -19.21 14.67 16.43
CA SER A 267 -20.32 15.19 15.61
C SER A 267 -19.84 15.44 14.17
N VAL A 268 -20.61 14.97 13.20
CA VAL A 268 -20.32 15.18 11.78
C VAL A 268 -20.68 16.62 11.41
N LEU A 269 -19.68 17.50 11.34
CA LEU A 269 -19.84 18.86 10.82
C LEU A 269 -19.67 18.88 9.29
N PRO A 270 -20.29 19.83 8.55
CA PRO A 270 -20.13 19.94 7.08
C PRO A 270 -18.66 20.07 6.59
N ASN A 271 -17.77 20.55 7.44
CA ASN A 271 -16.32 20.70 7.22
C ASN A 271 -15.48 19.54 7.81
N SER A 272 -16.11 18.52 8.41
CA SER A 272 -15.41 17.34 8.94
C SER A 272 -15.09 16.29 7.88
N ARG A 273 -15.66 16.44 6.67
CA ARG A 273 -15.50 15.53 5.54
C ARG A 273 -14.63 16.14 4.46
N VAL A 274 -13.67 15.39 3.93
CA VAL A 274 -12.95 15.70 2.69
C VAL A 274 -13.29 14.60 1.70
N SER A 275 -13.64 14.98 0.48
CA SER A 275 -13.74 14.03 -0.62
C SER A 275 -12.55 14.20 -1.56
N LEU A 276 -11.91 13.09 -1.91
CA LEU A 276 -10.78 12.97 -2.82
C LEU A 276 -11.19 12.08 -3.99
N ILE A 277 -10.81 12.50 -5.19
CA ILE A 277 -11.03 11.73 -6.42
C ILE A 277 -9.66 11.44 -7.04
N GLY A 278 -9.30 10.17 -7.14
CA GLY A 278 -8.07 9.72 -7.80
C GLY A 278 -8.32 9.36 -9.25
N ILE A 279 -7.68 10.05 -10.20
CA ILE A 279 -7.68 9.67 -11.63
C ILE A 279 -6.28 9.65 -12.22
N PHE A 280 -6.07 8.92 -13.31
CA PHE A 280 -4.78 8.88 -14.00
C PHE A 280 -4.37 10.29 -14.47
N GLY A 281 -3.21 10.76 -14.02
CA GLY A 281 -2.69 12.11 -14.32
C GLY A 281 -3.29 13.25 -13.49
N GLY A 282 -4.25 12.98 -12.60
CA GLY A 282 -4.75 13.96 -11.64
C GLY A 282 -5.48 15.13 -12.28
N GLN A 283 -5.11 16.37 -11.93
CA GLN A 283 -5.74 17.59 -12.46
C GLN A 283 -5.33 17.91 -13.90
N GLU A 284 -4.21 17.35 -14.37
CA GLU A 284 -3.67 17.55 -15.71
C GLU A 284 -3.48 16.20 -16.42
N PRO A 285 -4.60 15.50 -16.72
CA PRO A 285 -4.52 14.20 -17.37
C PRO A 285 -3.92 14.32 -18.78
N THR A 286 -2.92 13.49 -19.06
CA THR A 286 -2.26 13.45 -20.38
C THR A 286 -3.06 12.69 -21.44
N LEU A 287 -4.03 11.88 -21.02
CA LEU A 287 -4.87 11.09 -21.91
C LEU A 287 -6.21 11.81 -22.22
N PRO A 288 -6.67 11.81 -23.49
CA PRO A 288 -7.89 12.51 -23.89
C PRO A 288 -9.16 12.05 -23.16
N ASP A 289 -9.26 10.76 -22.88
CA ASP A 289 -10.42 10.17 -22.21
C ASP A 289 -10.57 10.71 -20.77
N TYR A 290 -9.44 10.83 -20.07
CA TYR A 290 -9.40 11.36 -18.70
C TYR A 290 -9.59 12.87 -18.67
N ALA A 291 -9.06 13.59 -19.66
CA ALA A 291 -9.32 15.01 -19.83
C ALA A 291 -10.82 15.30 -20.08
N SER A 292 -11.50 14.42 -20.82
CA SER A 292 -12.94 14.51 -21.08
C SER A 292 -13.78 14.20 -19.84
N LEU A 293 -13.29 13.32 -18.95
CA LEU A 293 -13.97 12.94 -17.71
C LEU A 293 -13.85 14.00 -16.61
N LEU A 294 -12.75 14.75 -16.58
CA LEU A 294 -12.43 15.72 -15.52
C LEU A 294 -13.54 16.76 -15.25
N PRO A 295 -14.18 17.39 -16.27
CA PRO A 295 -15.28 18.32 -16.06
C PRO A 295 -16.53 17.68 -15.46
N LEU A 296 -16.74 16.38 -15.66
CA LEU A 296 -17.86 15.66 -15.08
C LEU A 296 -17.60 15.41 -13.59
N LEU A 297 -16.38 15.00 -13.24
CA LEU A 297 -15.98 14.74 -11.85
C LEU A 297 -16.04 16.00 -10.97
N SER A 298 -15.70 17.17 -11.51
CA SER A 298 -15.81 18.44 -10.77
C SER A 298 -17.26 18.81 -10.44
N LYS A 299 -18.22 18.48 -11.32
CA LYS A 299 -19.67 18.70 -11.13
C LYS A 299 -20.36 17.65 -10.23
N CYS A 300 -19.67 16.56 -9.92
CA CYS A 300 -20.23 15.50 -9.07
C CYS A 300 -20.26 15.88 -7.59
N GLY A 301 -19.41 16.81 -7.15
CA GLY A 301 -19.30 17.22 -5.74
C GLY A 301 -20.23 18.35 -5.30
N ASP A 302 -21.19 18.76 -6.13
CA ASP A 302 -22.13 19.84 -5.79
C ASP A 302 -23.10 19.39 -4.69
N GLY A 303 -22.76 19.70 -3.43
CA GLY A 303 -23.72 19.65 -2.33
C GLY A 303 -23.16 19.43 -0.93
N VAL A 304 -22.04 18.73 -0.76
CA VAL A 304 -21.49 18.45 0.57
C VAL A 304 -19.96 18.36 0.51
N ALA A 305 -19.30 19.26 1.25
CA ALA A 305 -17.89 19.18 1.67
C ALA A 305 -16.82 19.29 0.56
N GLN A 306 -16.14 20.44 0.56
CA GLN A 306 -14.83 20.74 -0.04
C GLN A 306 -14.11 19.53 -0.68
N LEU A 307 -14.29 19.34 -2.00
CA LEU A 307 -13.37 18.57 -2.82
C LEU A 307 -11.98 19.20 -2.67
N LYS A 308 -11.03 18.51 -2.02
CA LYS A 308 -9.62 18.98 -1.95
C LYS A 308 -8.90 18.91 -3.31
N GLY A 309 -9.59 18.42 -4.34
CA GLY A 309 -9.12 18.35 -5.71
C GLY A 309 -8.92 16.91 -6.19
N VAL A 310 -8.83 16.78 -7.51
CA VAL A 310 -8.52 15.54 -8.20
C VAL A 310 -7.03 15.21 -8.02
N GLN A 311 -6.70 14.00 -7.57
CA GLN A 311 -5.33 13.55 -7.29
C GLN A 311 -4.85 12.54 -8.34
N PRO A 312 -3.54 12.52 -8.67
CA PRO A 312 -3.00 11.57 -9.63
C PRO A 312 -2.89 10.16 -9.03
N ILE A 313 -3.42 9.17 -9.74
CA ILE A 313 -3.19 7.74 -9.48
C ILE A 313 -2.38 7.10 -10.63
N ARG A 314 -1.79 5.93 -10.35
CA ARG A 314 -0.93 5.22 -11.31
C ARG A 314 -1.72 4.37 -12.30
N GLY A 315 -2.86 3.80 -11.88
CA GLY A 315 -3.65 2.89 -12.71
C GLY A 315 -4.53 3.63 -13.71
N LYS A 316 -4.58 3.15 -14.97
CA LYS A 316 -5.55 3.60 -15.98
C LYS A 316 -6.87 2.82 -15.94
N HIS A 317 -6.92 1.76 -15.14
CA HIS A 317 -8.01 0.79 -15.08
C HIS A 317 -8.96 1.02 -13.89
N GLU A 318 -8.74 2.07 -13.10
CA GLU A 318 -9.52 2.40 -11.91
C GLU A 318 -9.69 3.92 -11.76
N ILE A 319 -10.76 4.33 -11.10
CA ILE A 319 -10.99 5.69 -10.60
C ILE A 319 -11.37 5.53 -9.13
N LEU A 320 -10.69 6.26 -8.25
CA LEU A 320 -10.87 6.11 -6.82
C LEU A 320 -11.70 7.26 -6.27
N PHE A 321 -12.77 6.94 -5.56
CA PHE A 321 -13.54 7.88 -4.75
C PHE A 321 -13.23 7.58 -3.29
N THR A 322 -12.73 8.58 -2.56
CA THR A 322 -12.35 8.42 -1.16
C THR A 322 -12.95 9.55 -0.35
N ILE A 323 -13.71 9.20 0.68
CA ILE A 323 -14.25 10.16 1.64
C ILE A 323 -13.52 9.96 2.95
N GLU A 324 -12.84 11.00 3.42
CA GLU A 324 -12.21 11.04 4.73
C GLU A 324 -13.10 11.85 5.68
N GLU A 325 -13.60 11.22 6.74
CA GLU A 325 -14.14 11.94 7.90
C GLU A 325 -13.00 12.23 8.87
N GLY A 326 -13.07 13.33 9.62
CA GLY A 326 -12.10 13.64 10.67
C GLY A 326 -10.74 14.09 10.15
N ALA A 327 -10.70 14.93 9.11
CA ALA A 327 -9.50 15.60 8.59
C ALA A 327 -8.90 16.63 9.58
N PHE A 328 -8.68 16.21 10.83
CA PHE A 328 -8.21 16.98 11.97
C PHE A 328 -6.95 16.28 12.49
N PRO A 329 -5.79 16.51 11.83
CA PRO A 329 -5.00 17.72 12.06
C PRO A 329 -4.51 18.45 10.80
N LEU A 330 -4.75 17.94 9.58
CA LEU A 330 -4.21 18.56 8.35
C LEU A 330 -4.97 19.80 7.88
N ARG A 331 -6.21 20.02 8.33
CA ARG A 331 -6.92 21.31 8.14
C ARG A 331 -6.52 22.38 9.15
N ARG A 332 -6.01 21.98 10.32
CA ARG A 332 -5.53 22.97 11.31
C ARG A 332 -4.48 23.88 10.67
N ILE A 333 -3.59 23.35 9.84
CA ILE A 333 -2.51 24.12 9.21
C ILE A 333 -3.02 25.16 8.18
N ASN A 334 -4.05 24.86 7.38
CA ASN A 334 -4.51 25.77 6.32
C ASN A 334 -5.61 26.75 6.76
N GLU A 335 -6.35 26.45 7.83
CA GLU A 335 -7.41 27.33 8.38
C GLU A 335 -7.01 27.95 9.73
N ILE A 336 -5.75 27.81 10.16
CA ILE A 336 -5.24 28.36 11.43
C ILE A 336 -5.53 29.85 11.51
N ASP A 337 -5.26 30.61 10.45
CA ASP A 337 -5.45 32.06 10.44
C ASP A 337 -6.92 32.47 10.69
N ALA A 338 -7.86 31.70 10.14
CA ALA A 338 -9.30 31.93 10.30
C ALA A 338 -9.81 31.51 11.69
N TYR A 339 -9.31 30.39 12.21
CA TYR A 339 -9.62 29.95 13.57
C TYR A 339 -9.04 30.89 14.62
N GLU A 340 -7.82 31.36 14.44
CA GLU A 340 -7.16 32.31 15.33
C GLU A 340 -7.89 33.66 15.29
N ALA A 341 -8.35 34.13 14.12
CA ALA A 341 -9.18 35.34 14.02
C ALA A 341 -10.57 35.19 14.68
N ALA A 342 -11.17 34.00 14.64
CA ALA A 342 -12.40 33.69 15.37
C ALA A 342 -12.14 33.62 16.88
N TYR A 343 -11.03 33.03 17.29
CA TYR A 343 -10.57 32.96 18.67
C TYR A 343 -10.30 34.35 19.25
N ASP A 344 -9.68 35.24 18.47
CA ASP A 344 -9.43 36.63 18.83
C ASP A 344 -10.72 37.44 19.03
N ARG A 345 -11.75 37.19 18.22
CA ARG A 345 -13.07 37.79 18.42
C ARG A 345 -13.72 37.28 19.70
N TYR A 346 -13.56 36.01 20.01
CA TYR A 346 -14.11 35.40 21.22
C TYR A 346 -13.39 35.83 22.50
N MET A 347 -12.05 35.97 22.49
CA MET A 347 -11.26 36.47 23.62
C MET A 347 -11.54 37.94 23.96
N ARG A 348 -11.94 38.74 22.97
CA ARG A 348 -12.37 40.15 23.16
C ARG A 348 -13.82 40.27 23.66
N SER A 349 -14.53 39.16 23.80
CA SER A 349 -15.90 39.13 24.28
C SER A 349 -15.88 38.80 25.78
N ASP A 350 -16.21 39.75 26.65
CA ASP A 350 -16.10 39.63 28.11
C ASP A 350 -16.92 38.50 28.79
N ASN A 351 -17.67 37.68 28.04
CA ASN A 351 -18.73 36.83 28.61
C ASN A 351 -18.73 35.34 28.24
N LEU A 352 -17.70 34.79 27.61
CA LEU A 352 -17.67 33.34 27.34
C LEU A 352 -16.28 32.76 27.65
N ASN A 353 -16.22 31.98 28.73
CA ASN A 353 -15.01 31.32 29.21
C ASN A 353 -15.00 29.85 28.74
N PRO A 354 -14.15 29.44 27.78
CA PRO A 354 -14.03 28.04 27.40
C PRO A 354 -13.29 27.26 28.48
N LEU A 355 -13.92 26.20 28.99
CA LEU A 355 -13.40 25.30 30.03
C LEU A 355 -12.02 24.65 29.72
N HIS A 356 -11.44 24.85 28.54
CA HIS A 356 -10.19 24.23 28.07
C HIS A 356 -8.93 25.08 28.35
N LEU A 357 -9.05 26.31 28.84
CA LEU A 357 -7.95 27.29 28.90
C LEU A 357 -7.15 27.34 30.22
N ARG A 358 -7.35 26.39 31.14
CA ARG A 358 -6.68 26.45 32.45
C ARG A 358 -5.27 25.86 32.53
N LYS A 359 -4.58 25.64 31.41
CA LYS A 359 -3.16 25.26 31.44
C LYS A 359 -2.35 26.12 30.48
N ASN A 360 -1.59 27.03 31.09
CA ASN A 360 -0.46 27.78 30.55
C ASN A 360 -0.70 28.43 29.17
N GLU A 361 -1.23 29.65 29.20
CA GLU A 361 -1.38 30.53 28.03
C GLU A 361 -0.05 30.83 27.30
N GLU A 362 1.10 30.59 27.94
CA GLU A 362 2.42 30.91 27.38
C GLU A 362 2.94 29.81 26.42
N ASP A 363 2.49 28.56 26.53
CA ASP A 363 3.07 27.45 25.74
C ASP A 363 2.36 27.23 24.38
N TYR A 364 1.06 27.54 24.26
CA TYR A 364 0.26 27.06 23.12
C TYR A 364 0.36 27.91 21.84
N LEU A 365 0.71 29.20 21.94
CA LEU A 365 0.84 30.09 20.77
C LEU A 365 2.23 30.02 20.12
N LEU A 366 3.24 29.56 20.85
CA LEU A 366 4.61 29.36 20.35
C LEU A 366 4.77 28.04 19.60
N GLU A 367 3.98 27.00 19.92
CA GLU A 367 4.12 25.66 19.32
C GLU A 367 3.46 25.51 17.94
N ILE A 368 2.54 26.40 17.55
CA ILE A 368 1.74 26.22 16.31
C ILE A 368 2.44 26.79 15.06
N GLY A 369 3.51 27.55 15.21
CA GLY A 369 4.39 27.94 14.12
C GLY A 369 5.27 29.13 14.50
N LEU A 370 6.55 28.89 14.77
CA LEU A 370 7.51 29.96 14.98
C LEU A 370 7.55 30.87 13.73
N PRO A 371 7.46 32.20 13.88
CA PRO A 371 7.62 33.13 12.76
C PRO A 371 8.94 32.88 12.02
N PRO A 372 9.06 33.25 10.73
CA PRO A 372 10.31 33.10 9.97
C PRO A 372 11.51 33.69 10.73
N LEU A 373 12.68 33.06 10.60
CA LEU A 373 13.93 33.47 11.28
C LEU A 373 14.27 34.95 11.09
N GLU A 374 13.91 35.53 9.94
CA GLU A 374 14.10 36.95 9.66
C GLU A 374 13.22 37.85 10.55
N GLU A 375 11.97 37.49 10.80
CA GLU A 375 11.09 38.25 11.70
C GLU A 375 11.54 38.13 13.15
N GLN A 376 12.02 36.95 13.56
CA GLN A 376 12.65 36.75 14.86
C GLN A 376 13.87 37.66 15.05
N ARG A 377 14.73 37.75 14.03
CA ARG A 377 15.89 38.65 14.04
C ARG A 377 15.44 40.11 14.13
N LYS A 378 14.45 40.54 13.33
CA LYS A 378 13.91 41.90 13.38
C LYS A 378 13.37 42.27 14.76
N ALA A 379 12.61 41.40 15.41
CA ALA A 379 12.05 41.66 16.73
C ALA A 379 13.15 41.78 17.80
N ARG A 380 14.17 40.91 17.76
CA ARG A 380 15.32 41.00 18.68
C ARG A 380 16.12 42.28 18.49
N VAL A 381 16.37 42.68 17.24
CA VAL A 381 17.04 43.94 16.89
C VAL A 381 16.22 45.14 17.37
N ALA A 382 14.92 45.16 17.08
CA ALA A 382 14.01 46.23 17.51
C ALA A 382 13.94 46.35 19.04
N CYS A 383 13.92 45.22 19.77
CA CYS A 383 13.93 45.22 21.22
C CYS A 383 15.27 45.73 21.79
N LEU A 384 16.37 45.04 21.50
CA LEU A 384 17.66 45.29 22.17
C LEU A 384 18.23 46.66 21.80
N LEU A 385 18.20 47.02 20.53
CA LEU A 385 18.69 48.32 20.09
C LEU A 385 17.69 49.43 20.34
N GLY A 386 16.39 49.13 20.28
CA GLY A 386 15.38 50.10 20.66
C GLY A 386 15.58 50.58 22.10
N ILE A 387 15.89 49.66 23.02
CA ILE A 387 16.22 50.00 24.41
C ILE A 387 17.58 50.71 24.49
N ALA A 388 18.64 50.17 23.85
CA ALA A 388 19.99 50.73 23.94
C ALA A 388 20.09 52.16 23.39
N LEU A 389 19.35 52.47 22.33
CA LEU A 389 19.35 53.78 21.66
C LEU A 389 18.32 54.76 22.25
N GLY A 390 17.52 54.32 23.24
CA GLY A 390 16.50 55.14 23.87
C GLY A 390 15.27 55.40 22.98
N VAL A 391 15.04 54.55 21.98
CA VAL A 391 13.81 54.53 21.17
C VAL A 391 12.65 53.94 21.99
N ILE A 392 12.95 52.88 22.76
CA ILE A 392 12.06 52.31 23.78
C ILE A 392 12.49 52.90 25.12
N VAL A 393 11.62 53.70 25.72
CA VAL A 393 11.89 54.43 26.98
C VAL A 393 11.04 53.89 28.11
N LYS A 394 11.48 54.12 29.36
CA LYS A 394 10.65 53.85 30.53
C LYS A 394 9.46 54.78 30.54
N ASP A 395 8.30 54.28 30.96
CA ASP A 395 7.14 55.13 31.14
C ASP A 395 7.41 56.16 32.24
N GLU A 396 6.95 57.39 32.03
CA GLU A 396 7.08 58.48 33.01
C GLU A 396 6.12 58.25 34.19
N ASP A 397 4.98 57.62 33.94
CA ASP A 397 3.95 57.35 34.95
C ASP A 397 4.23 56.05 35.74
N ASP A 398 4.81 55.03 35.11
CA ASP A 398 5.25 53.79 35.78
C ASP A 398 6.59 53.28 35.21
N PRO A 399 7.72 53.56 35.88
CA PRO A 399 9.06 53.25 35.37
C PRO A 399 9.37 51.75 35.29
N ARG A 400 8.44 50.88 35.70
CA ARG A 400 8.52 49.41 35.50
C ARG A 400 8.17 49.00 34.08
N PHE A 401 7.44 49.83 33.34
CA PHE A 401 7.02 49.56 31.97
C PHE A 401 7.90 50.28 30.95
N LEU A 402 8.04 49.64 29.79
CA LEU A 402 8.69 50.16 28.60
C LEU A 402 7.64 50.59 27.60
N ILE A 403 7.77 51.79 27.06
CA ILE A 403 6.88 52.37 26.07
C ILE A 403 7.67 52.80 24.83
N TYR A 404 7.03 52.72 23.68
CA TYR A 404 7.49 53.34 22.44
C TYR A 404 6.60 54.54 22.12
N ARG A 405 7.22 55.71 21.91
CA ARG A 405 6.53 56.94 21.55
C ARG A 405 6.73 57.21 20.07
N TYR A 406 5.62 57.31 19.34
CA TYR A 406 5.66 57.62 17.91
C TYR A 406 4.64 58.68 17.55
N VAL A 407 4.88 59.39 16.45
CA VAL A 407 3.91 60.32 15.88
C VAL A 407 3.08 59.56 14.86
N ASP A 408 1.77 59.50 15.06
CA ASP A 408 0.87 58.83 14.13
C ASP A 408 0.76 59.67 12.83
N GLU A 409 1.26 59.13 11.72
CA GLU A 409 1.30 59.81 10.41
C GLU A 409 -0.08 60.30 9.94
N ARG A 410 -1.18 59.68 10.39
CA ARG A 410 -2.54 60.07 9.99
C ARG A 410 -3.13 61.20 10.83
N THR A 411 -2.75 61.29 12.10
CA THR A 411 -3.35 62.25 13.05
C THR A 411 -2.39 63.34 13.49
N GLY A 412 -1.08 63.18 13.24
CA GLY A 412 -0.03 64.08 13.71
C GLY A 412 0.16 64.09 15.24
N LEU A 413 -0.58 63.24 15.97
CA LEU A 413 -0.54 63.17 17.42
C LEU A 413 0.53 62.21 17.89
N SER A 414 1.23 62.58 18.96
CA SER A 414 2.13 61.67 19.67
C SER A 414 1.32 60.62 20.41
N LYS A 415 1.62 59.35 20.18
CA LYS A 415 1.01 58.20 20.85
C LYS A 415 2.10 57.39 21.54
N SER A 416 1.80 56.91 22.74
CA SER A 416 2.61 55.93 23.47
C SER A 416 1.97 54.54 23.35
N ARG A 417 2.80 53.52 23.12
CA ARG A 417 2.40 52.11 23.15
C ARG A 417 3.23 51.38 24.21
N PRO A 418 2.61 50.62 25.13
CA PRO A 418 3.35 49.74 26.02
C PRO A 418 3.94 48.58 25.22
N VAL A 419 5.22 48.31 25.45
CA VAL A 419 6.02 47.29 24.73
C VAL A 419 6.33 46.11 25.64
N GLY A 420 6.56 46.36 26.94
CA GLY A 420 6.75 45.33 27.96
C GLY A 420 7.30 45.90 29.27
N ARG A 421 8.07 45.12 30.02
CA ARG A 421 8.63 45.52 31.33
C ARG A 421 10.15 45.62 31.29
N VAL A 422 10.69 46.48 32.15
CA VAL A 422 12.15 46.64 32.31
C VAL A 422 12.76 45.35 32.86
N GLY A 423 13.81 44.84 32.21
CA GLY A 423 14.50 43.62 32.62
C GLY A 423 13.88 42.31 32.11
N GLU A 424 12.81 42.38 31.30
CA GLU A 424 12.16 41.24 30.64
C GLU A 424 12.34 41.31 29.11
N GLU A 425 13.57 41.51 28.63
CA GLU A 425 13.90 41.71 27.22
C GLU A 425 13.47 40.54 26.31
N GLU A 426 13.48 39.30 26.83
CA GLU A 426 12.94 38.11 26.13
C GLU A 426 11.45 38.25 25.86
N LYS A 427 10.68 38.57 26.91
CA LYS A 427 9.23 38.77 26.81
C LYS A 427 8.87 39.97 25.95
N VAL A 428 9.72 41.01 25.96
CA VAL A 428 9.57 42.15 25.05
C VAL A 428 9.79 41.72 23.60
N ALA A 429 10.83 40.94 23.30
CA ALA A 429 11.07 40.43 21.96
C ALA A 429 9.95 39.50 21.49
N GLU A 430 9.41 38.65 22.36
CA GLU A 430 8.24 37.79 22.10
C GLU A 430 6.97 38.61 21.87
N SER A 431 6.73 39.66 22.68
CA SER A 431 5.64 40.61 22.50
C SER A 431 5.71 41.30 21.14
N LEU A 432 6.92 41.70 20.69
CA LEU A 432 7.14 42.28 19.36
C LEU A 432 7.04 41.24 18.22
N LEU A 433 7.21 39.95 18.53
CA LEU A 433 6.97 38.86 17.58
C LEU A 433 5.48 38.60 17.36
N SER A 434 4.63 38.98 18.31
CA SER A 434 3.18 38.90 18.17
C SER A 434 2.70 39.64 16.92
N ARG A 435 1.77 39.02 16.18
CA ARG A 435 1.17 39.62 14.97
C ARG A 435 0.47 40.95 15.24
N PHE A 436 -0.04 41.17 16.46
CA PHE A 436 -0.69 42.43 16.85
C PHE A 436 0.29 43.60 16.99
N ASN A 437 1.57 43.28 17.16
CA ASN A 437 2.65 44.25 17.29
C ASN A 437 3.54 44.28 16.03
N LYS A 438 3.09 43.70 14.90
CA LYS A 438 3.85 43.73 13.64
C LYS A 438 4.16 45.15 13.18
N ASP A 439 3.17 46.03 13.20
CA ASP A 439 3.34 47.44 12.81
C ASP A 439 4.28 48.16 13.78
N LEU A 440 4.16 47.87 15.07
CA LEU A 440 5.03 48.42 16.12
C LEU A 440 6.48 47.97 15.96
N ARG A 441 6.70 46.69 15.67
CA ARG A 441 8.00 46.10 15.37
C ARG A 441 8.65 46.76 14.16
N GLU A 442 7.92 46.91 13.05
CA GLU A 442 8.45 47.53 11.83
C GLU A 442 8.75 49.02 12.03
N LEU A 443 7.95 49.74 12.82
CA LEU A 443 8.22 51.14 13.17
C LEU A 443 9.50 51.29 14.00
N ILE A 444 9.63 50.54 15.09
CA ILE A 444 10.82 50.57 15.96
C ILE A 444 12.06 50.13 15.15
N TYR A 445 11.94 49.06 14.37
CA TYR A 445 13.04 48.56 13.54
C TYR A 445 13.50 49.61 12.51
N LYS A 446 12.57 50.27 11.81
CA LYS A 446 12.87 51.33 10.84
C LYS A 446 13.53 52.54 11.49
N GLU A 447 13.08 52.94 12.68
CA GLU A 447 13.66 54.06 13.42
C GLU A 447 15.09 53.76 13.88
N VAL A 448 15.31 52.56 14.45
CA VAL A 448 16.65 52.06 14.81
C VAL A 448 17.58 52.06 13.59
N LEU A 449 17.15 51.51 12.44
CA LEU A 449 17.95 51.52 11.21
C LEU A 449 18.24 52.93 10.70
N THR A 450 17.31 53.87 10.88
CA THR A 450 17.50 55.27 10.48
C THR A 450 18.59 55.92 11.35
N MET A 451 18.58 55.68 12.66
CA MET A 451 19.63 56.18 13.57
C MET A 451 21.00 55.59 13.22
N LEU A 452 21.07 54.28 12.96
CA LEU A 452 22.31 53.60 12.54
C LEU A 452 22.82 54.12 11.18
N GLY A 453 21.91 54.41 10.25
CA GLY A 453 22.24 54.96 8.93
C GLY A 453 22.83 56.37 8.99
N ARG A 454 22.32 57.24 9.87
CA ARG A 454 22.87 58.61 10.07
C ARG A 454 24.26 58.59 10.72
N ALA A 455 24.44 57.74 11.73
CA ALA A 455 25.71 57.56 12.42
C ALA A 455 26.85 57.06 11.52
N ARG A 456 26.55 56.47 10.36
CA ARG A 456 27.57 56.10 9.37
C ARG A 456 28.26 57.33 8.74
N GLY A 457 27.55 58.46 8.64
CA GLY A 457 28.05 59.69 8.01
C GLY A 457 28.65 60.71 8.99
N GLU A 458 28.19 60.75 10.23
CA GLU A 458 28.57 61.77 11.22
C GLU A 458 29.38 61.21 12.39
N ALA A 459 30.63 61.67 12.56
CA ALA A 459 31.55 61.16 13.59
C ALA A 459 31.04 61.33 15.03
N LYS A 460 30.27 62.38 15.32
CA LYS A 460 29.70 62.64 16.65
C LYS A 460 28.55 61.68 16.99
N GLU A 461 27.64 61.47 16.04
CA GLU A 461 26.54 60.50 16.21
C GLU A 461 27.06 59.07 16.29
N LYS A 462 28.11 58.77 15.52
CA LYS A 462 28.85 57.50 15.57
C LYS A 462 29.39 57.20 16.96
N GLU A 463 30.06 58.17 17.57
CA GLU A 463 30.61 58.05 18.93
C GLU A 463 29.50 57.88 19.98
N GLN A 464 28.41 58.63 19.86
CA GLN A 464 27.27 58.56 20.77
C GLN A 464 26.58 57.19 20.72
N ILE A 465 26.27 56.70 19.51
CA ILE A 465 25.65 55.38 19.34
C ILE A 465 26.57 54.27 19.85
N TRP A 466 27.87 54.33 19.52
CA TRP A 466 28.84 53.35 20.00
C TRP A 466 28.90 53.28 21.54
N ARG A 467 28.97 54.44 22.21
CA ARG A 467 28.95 54.51 23.68
C ARG A 467 27.66 53.94 24.27
N SER A 468 26.49 54.26 23.70
CA SER A 468 25.21 53.72 24.16
C SER A 468 25.12 52.20 24.03
N LEU A 469 25.63 51.64 22.93
CA LEU A 469 25.65 50.18 22.71
C LEU A 469 26.61 49.47 23.66
N VAL A 470 27.79 50.04 23.91
CA VAL A 470 28.76 49.48 24.85
C VAL A 470 28.23 49.55 26.29
N GLN A 471 27.65 50.68 26.68
CA GLN A 471 27.05 50.84 28.01
C GLN A 471 25.88 49.86 28.21
N TYR A 472 25.02 49.69 27.21
CA TYR A 472 23.93 48.71 27.29
C TYR A 472 24.45 47.27 27.32
N ARG A 473 25.52 46.96 26.58
CA ARG A 473 26.19 45.66 26.63
C ARG A 473 26.71 45.38 28.04
N GLU A 474 27.49 46.29 28.63
CA GLU A 474 28.01 46.15 29.98
C GLU A 474 26.88 45.96 31.00
N ASP A 475 25.82 46.74 30.85
CA ASP A 475 24.62 46.63 31.68
C ASP A 475 23.93 45.25 31.55
N LEU A 476 23.80 44.69 30.34
CA LEU A 476 23.30 43.33 30.13
C LEU A 476 24.19 42.28 30.81
N PHE A 477 25.52 42.41 30.72
CA PHE A 477 26.47 41.51 31.38
C PHE A 477 26.38 41.55 32.91
N THR A 478 25.94 42.67 33.49
CA THR A 478 25.73 42.77 34.94
C THR A 478 24.38 42.21 35.41
N ARG A 479 23.34 42.26 34.56
CA ARG A 479 21.96 41.89 34.94
C ARG A 479 21.54 40.48 34.54
N LYS A 480 22.20 39.87 33.55
CA LYS A 480 21.80 38.58 32.96
C LYS A 480 22.85 37.49 33.18
N PRO A 481 22.47 36.20 33.16
CA PRO A 481 23.41 35.10 33.13
C PRO A 481 24.40 35.25 31.97
N LYS A 482 25.67 34.90 32.20
CA LYS A 482 26.78 35.11 31.25
C LYS A 482 26.47 34.54 29.87
N ASP A 483 25.93 33.32 29.80
CA ASP A 483 25.59 32.64 28.54
C ASP A 483 24.53 33.39 27.72
N LEU A 484 23.57 34.05 28.38
CA LEU A 484 22.50 34.81 27.73
C LEU A 484 23.01 36.17 27.23
N ALA A 485 23.83 36.84 28.06
CA ALA A 485 24.47 38.10 27.70
C ALA A 485 25.44 37.92 26.52
N ASP A 486 26.24 36.85 26.52
CA ASP A 486 27.14 36.49 25.43
C ASP A 486 26.35 36.27 24.13
N ARG A 487 25.24 35.53 24.19
CA ARG A 487 24.37 35.27 23.03
C ARG A 487 23.82 36.56 22.41
N TYR A 488 23.28 37.47 23.21
CA TYR A 488 22.76 38.75 22.68
C TYR A 488 23.86 39.66 22.13
N SER A 489 25.02 39.65 22.76
CA SER A 489 26.19 40.39 22.28
C SER A 489 26.61 39.88 20.91
N SER A 490 26.80 38.57 20.74
CA SER A 490 27.31 37.97 19.50
C SER A 490 26.28 37.91 18.37
N GLU A 491 24.99 37.72 18.67
CA GLU A 491 23.94 37.57 17.64
C GLU A 491 23.44 38.92 17.10
N VAL A 492 23.51 39.99 17.91
CA VAL A 492 22.83 41.26 17.59
C VAL A 492 23.78 42.46 17.66
N ILE A 493 24.49 42.66 18.77
CA ILE A 493 25.26 43.90 19.00
C ILE A 493 26.55 43.93 18.17
N GLU A 494 27.37 42.88 18.24
CA GLU A 494 28.67 42.80 17.54
C GLU A 494 28.54 42.84 16.02
N PRO A 495 27.64 42.05 15.38
CA PRO A 495 27.47 42.08 13.93
C PRO A 495 27.07 43.47 13.41
N LEU A 496 26.30 44.23 14.18
CA LEU A 496 25.84 45.56 13.77
C LEU A 496 26.90 46.65 13.97
N ILE A 497 27.75 46.53 14.99
CA ILE A 497 28.93 47.39 15.14
C ILE A 497 29.86 47.23 13.92
N GLU A 498 30.02 45.99 13.44
CA GLU A 498 30.80 45.69 12.25
C GLU A 498 30.12 46.17 10.96
N GLU A 499 28.85 45.83 10.76
CA GLU A 499 28.08 46.16 9.54
C GLU A 499 27.97 47.67 9.30
N TYR A 500 27.72 48.45 10.36
CA TYR A 500 27.60 49.91 10.28
C TYR A 500 28.92 50.64 10.58
N GLN A 501 30.03 49.90 10.72
CA GLN A 501 31.36 50.42 11.00
C GLN A 501 31.40 51.39 12.20
N LEU A 502 30.60 51.14 13.25
CA LEU A 502 30.34 52.11 14.33
C LEU A 502 31.55 52.33 15.25
N PHE A 503 32.55 51.45 15.22
CA PHE A 503 33.77 51.61 16.01
C PHE A 503 34.82 52.48 15.30
N ASP A 504 35.48 53.34 16.06
CA ASP A 504 36.68 54.06 15.67
C ASP A 504 37.70 54.01 16.82
N LYS A 505 38.98 53.79 16.50
CA LYS A 505 40.07 53.73 17.49
C LYS A 505 40.22 55.04 18.28
N SER A 506 39.75 56.16 17.73
CA SER A 506 39.74 57.46 18.40
C SER A 506 38.81 57.52 19.63
N PHE A 507 37.78 56.66 19.70
CA PHE A 507 36.84 56.63 20.83
C PHE A 507 37.42 56.01 22.11
N MET A 508 38.51 55.25 21.99
CA MET A 508 39.22 54.63 23.12
C MET A 508 40.28 55.55 23.75
N LYS A 509 40.44 56.79 23.24
CA LYS A 509 41.49 57.74 23.66
C LYS A 509 40.99 58.92 24.50
N ALA A 510 39.74 58.89 24.98
CA ALA A 510 39.17 59.91 25.86
C ALA A 510 39.03 59.40 27.30
#